data_AF-A0A1F5WZ94-F1
#
_entry.id   AF-A0A1F5WZ94-F1
#
_cell.length_a   1.000
_cell.length_b   1.000
_cell.length_c   1.000
_cell.angle_alpha   90.00
_cell.angle_beta   90.00
_cell.angle_gamma   90.00
#
_symmetry.space_group_name_H-M   'P 1'
#
loop_
_entity.id
_entity.type
_entity.pdbx_description
1 polymer ?
#
loop_
_entity_poly.entity_id
_entity_poly.type
_entity_poly.pdbx_seq_one_letter_code
_entity_poly.pdbx_strand_id
1 'polypeptide(L)'
;MRKSTTLFAIVLIFSFILGSNVFGNVFPNALAVNNEQALLGLNVGELRARLPKDVFEEASKIPDKAHYLLGLEPSNDEFEQYLQMRKFSRTRELIYGKNYPGVIDRSSPDYRLQGERSLQSILELHGKKMRILYTHHVFTEESMYTYWSKMGEKNLAEFSPVYQKYLVRWADGKLSDVQWKDVQRLMGWAQFEAVKENVVVGTIAKALKKDVADYAKINLTEGVLKARREILADPNYGDKLETPLAGPGNLKVKDILPLPYSKAEDFMPDVFIMGPFSFGMGFANFKTLETQRIAAVDIIGLMYDYVTGSPNITAHEFVHSNPTLQSTPLDFYFDLEMFANFTTSEMMGFLFHPYDAVLRDEVDTFWGYDAKEAIKKIFPGEFLAVRELNRSEFMKQRDAIKKIQAELLDFLTNPKDGFLVRFYSDPYYWITVNTKMCDTAGAFRLMFAQRYEPAGLFDPEKKDKDGNVIPPSLQTKAWLEREEESGRIALLAKKAMEKTGKMSKFGEELSKVQDLSGTATCPVHSRFFLMAKTEENEFLSVVRPIVESAKKGDADARFLLLRIFGSGLIFRSVH
;
A
#
# COMPACT_ATOMS: atom_id res chain seq x y z
N MET A 1 46.41 -43.54 37.59
CA MET A 1 47.70 -42.94 37.19
C MET A 1 47.47 -42.04 35.98
N ARG A 2 48.27 -40.97 35.92
CA ARG A 2 48.32 -39.81 35.01
C ARG A 2 47.95 -39.99 33.51
N LYS A 3 47.27 -38.95 32.98
CA LYS A 3 47.42 -38.20 31.68
C LYS A 3 47.29 -39.03 30.37
N SER A 4 46.74 -38.60 29.23
CA SER A 4 46.56 -37.27 28.62
C SER A 4 45.72 -37.35 27.31
N THR A 5 44.97 -36.26 27.02
CA THR A 5 44.73 -35.61 25.68
C THR A 5 43.91 -36.24 24.53
N THR A 6 42.85 -35.47 24.14
CA THR A 6 42.55 -35.01 22.74
C THR A 6 41.77 -36.01 21.84
N LEU A 7 40.67 -35.74 21.11
CA LEU A 7 39.91 -34.56 20.70
C LEU A 7 38.55 -35.03 20.10
N PHE A 8 37.49 -34.23 20.28
CA PHE A 8 36.33 -33.98 19.39
C PHE A 8 35.45 -35.13 18.85
N ALA A 9 34.19 -35.17 19.31
CA ALA A 9 32.99 -34.83 18.51
C ALA A 9 31.74 -35.01 19.40
N ILE A 10 31.16 -33.91 19.87
CA ILE A 10 29.89 -33.91 20.63
C ILE A 10 28.75 -33.52 19.68
N VAL A 11 27.82 -34.47 19.53
CA VAL A 11 26.42 -34.29 19.19
C VAL A 11 25.77 -33.34 20.21
N LEU A 12 25.11 -32.26 19.78
CA LEU A 12 24.13 -31.58 20.62
C LEU A 12 23.03 -30.92 19.78
N ILE A 13 21.85 -31.52 19.91
CA ILE A 13 20.52 -30.98 19.61
C ILE A 13 20.33 -29.68 20.41
N PHE A 14 19.96 -28.57 19.77
CA PHE A 14 19.28 -27.46 20.46
C PHE A 14 18.26 -26.73 19.58
N SER A 15 17.04 -26.77 20.09
CA SER A 15 15.81 -26.02 19.88
C SER A 15 15.83 -24.72 19.07
N PHE A 16 14.91 -24.66 18.11
CA PHE A 16 14.39 -23.47 17.42
C PHE A 16 13.55 -22.59 18.38
N ILE A 17 14.17 -21.57 18.99
CA ILE A 17 13.50 -20.37 19.53
C ILE A 17 14.47 -19.19 19.33
N LEU A 18 13.93 -18.00 19.02
CA LEU A 18 14.57 -16.69 18.74
C LEU A 18 14.76 -16.45 17.22
N GLY A 19 13.94 -15.67 16.52
CA GLY A 19 13.23 -14.48 16.97
C GLY A 19 14.22 -13.33 17.15
N SER A 20 14.10 -12.31 16.29
CA SER A 20 14.76 -10.99 16.40
C SER A 20 16.30 -10.99 16.46
N ASN A 21 16.99 -11.00 15.32
CA ASN A 21 18.37 -10.47 15.23
C ASN A 21 18.86 -10.05 13.83
N VAL A 22 18.02 -10.06 12.78
CA VAL A 22 18.46 -9.66 11.41
C VAL A 22 18.49 -8.14 11.19
N PHE A 23 17.88 -7.34 12.07
CA PHE A 23 17.80 -5.87 11.91
C PHE A 23 18.41 -5.07 13.06
N GLY A 24 19.00 -5.73 14.07
CA GLY A 24 19.49 -5.07 15.29
C GLY A 24 20.80 -4.27 15.15
N ASN A 25 21.50 -4.37 14.02
CA ASN A 25 22.86 -3.82 13.87
C ASN A 25 23.09 -2.99 12.59
N VAL A 26 22.05 -2.59 11.85
CA VAL A 26 22.23 -1.84 10.58
C VAL A 26 22.26 -0.32 10.75
N PHE A 27 21.80 0.22 11.89
CA PHE A 27 21.80 1.66 12.12
C PHE A 27 22.44 1.99 13.47
N PRO A 28 23.69 2.50 13.49
CA PRO A 28 24.25 3.04 14.71
C PRO A 28 23.44 4.27 15.11
N ASN A 29 22.92 4.23 16.32
CA ASN A 29 22.45 5.40 17.06
C ASN A 29 23.48 6.53 16.99
N ALA A 30 22.96 7.76 16.94
CA ALA A 30 23.62 9.06 16.95
C ALA A 30 24.02 9.60 15.56
N LEU A 31 23.25 10.61 15.13
CA LEU A 31 23.67 11.73 14.27
C LEU A 31 25.15 12.07 14.47
N ALA A 32 26.02 11.47 13.65
CA ALA A 32 27.41 11.84 13.63
C ALA A 32 27.57 13.12 12.81
N VAL A 33 27.37 14.27 13.46
CA VAL A 33 27.86 15.61 13.04
C VAL A 33 29.42 15.64 12.92
N ASN A 34 30.06 14.47 12.97
CA ASN A 34 31.48 14.21 12.89
C ASN A 34 31.92 13.60 11.55
N ASN A 35 30.99 13.23 10.66
CA ASN A 35 31.36 12.63 9.38
C ASN A 35 31.46 13.70 8.29
N GLU A 36 32.69 14.02 7.85
CA GLU A 36 33.00 15.09 6.89
C GLU A 36 32.32 14.92 5.51
N GLN A 37 31.77 13.73 5.23
CA GLN A 37 31.06 13.42 3.98
C GLN A 37 29.53 13.65 4.01
N ALA A 38 28.95 14.05 5.14
CA ALA A 38 27.48 14.07 5.33
C ALA A 38 26.77 15.40 5.00
N LEU A 39 27.50 16.51 4.84
CA LEU A 39 26.91 17.80 4.46
C LEU A 39 27.05 18.03 2.96
N LEU A 40 25.94 17.89 2.21
CA LEU A 40 25.88 18.39 0.83
C LEU A 40 26.23 19.89 0.82
N GLY A 41 27.41 20.23 0.27
CA GLY A 41 27.81 21.61 0.03
C GLY A 41 28.36 22.39 1.24
N LEU A 42 28.69 21.73 2.36
CA LEU A 42 29.32 22.42 3.51
C LEU A 42 30.60 21.71 3.99
N ASN A 43 31.64 22.50 4.20
CA ASN A 43 32.87 22.02 4.84
C ASN A 43 32.71 22.11 6.37
N VAL A 44 32.51 20.97 7.03
CA VAL A 44 32.35 20.88 8.50
C VAL A 44 33.53 21.51 9.23
N GLY A 45 34.74 21.35 8.71
CA GLY A 45 35.96 21.92 9.30
C GLY A 45 35.93 23.45 9.30
N GLU A 46 35.50 24.07 8.20
CA GLU A 46 35.33 25.52 8.12
C GLU A 46 34.23 26.03 9.04
N LEU A 47 33.09 25.33 9.11
CA LEU A 47 32.01 25.69 10.04
C LEU A 47 32.48 25.62 11.50
N ARG A 48 33.25 24.59 11.87
CA ARG A 48 33.83 24.45 13.22
C ARG A 48 34.84 25.54 13.57
N ALA A 49 35.51 26.10 12.57
CA ALA A 49 36.43 27.22 12.77
C ALA A 49 35.70 28.56 12.98
N ARG A 50 34.50 28.74 12.38
CA ARG A 50 33.76 30.01 12.39
C ARG A 50 32.66 30.09 13.45
N LEU A 51 32.07 28.96 13.82
CA LEU A 51 30.97 28.89 14.78
C LEU A 51 31.46 28.57 16.20
N PRO A 52 30.83 29.15 17.23
CA PRO A 52 31.03 28.73 18.61
C PRO A 52 30.74 27.23 18.84
N LYS A 53 31.47 26.59 19.75
CA LYS A 53 31.35 25.13 20.02
C LYS A 53 29.95 24.71 20.51
N ASP A 54 29.29 25.58 21.28
CA ASP A 54 27.93 25.38 21.79
C ASP A 54 26.91 25.21 20.66
N VAL A 55 27.15 25.80 19.48
CA VAL A 55 26.22 25.70 18.34
C VAL A 55 26.15 24.27 17.80
N PHE A 56 27.28 23.57 17.70
CA PHE A 56 27.29 22.18 17.23
C PHE A 56 26.67 21.22 18.23
N GLU A 57 26.94 21.45 19.52
CA GLU A 57 26.33 20.67 20.58
C GLU A 57 24.81 20.86 20.60
N GLU A 58 24.33 22.09 20.46
CA GLU A 58 22.89 22.40 20.37
C GLU A 58 22.26 21.89 19.08
N ALA A 59 22.96 21.98 17.94
CA ALA A 59 22.49 21.44 16.68
C ALA A 59 22.35 19.90 16.73
N SER A 60 23.28 19.22 17.41
CA SER A 60 23.18 17.77 17.64
C SER A 60 22.04 17.35 18.56
N LYS A 61 21.47 18.30 19.31
CA LYS A 61 20.29 18.13 20.18
C LYS A 61 18.99 18.56 19.50
N ILE A 62 19.03 19.04 18.25
CA ILE A 62 17.82 19.33 17.48
C ILE A 62 17.03 18.02 17.37
N PRO A 63 15.76 17.97 17.81
CA PRO A 63 15.03 16.73 17.96
C PRO A 63 14.97 15.92 16.68
N ASP A 64 14.91 14.59 16.83
CA ASP A 64 14.75 13.59 15.77
C ASP A 64 13.36 13.60 15.11
N LYS A 65 12.66 14.74 15.13
CA LYS A 65 11.30 14.88 14.63
C LYS A 65 11.29 15.81 13.44
N ALA A 66 11.01 15.26 12.27
CA ALA A 66 10.88 16.01 11.02
C ALA A 66 9.91 17.19 11.20
N HIS A 67 10.21 18.32 10.55
CA HIS A 67 9.43 19.56 10.71
C HIS A 67 7.92 19.39 10.47
N TYR A 68 7.51 18.52 9.53
CA TYR A 68 6.10 18.25 9.26
C TYR A 68 5.41 17.45 10.38
N LEU A 69 6.15 16.76 11.26
CA LEU A 69 5.61 16.02 12.40
C LEU A 69 5.48 16.88 13.67
N LEU A 70 5.96 18.12 13.68
CA LEU A 70 5.95 18.98 14.86
C LEU A 70 4.52 19.18 15.39
N GLY A 71 4.34 18.90 16.69
CA GLY A 71 3.06 19.04 17.38
C GLY A 71 2.09 17.86 17.24
N LEU A 72 2.48 16.79 16.55
CA LEU A 72 1.78 15.50 16.56
C LEU A 72 2.48 14.54 17.49
N GLU A 73 1.77 13.59 18.08
CA GLU A 73 2.38 12.51 18.86
C GLU A 73 1.84 11.15 18.40
N PRO A 74 2.68 10.10 18.35
CA PRO A 74 2.22 8.75 18.08
C PRO A 74 1.41 8.27 19.29
N SER A 75 0.38 7.47 19.04
CA SER A 75 -0.40 6.83 20.10
C SER A 75 -0.67 5.37 19.75
N ASN A 76 -0.74 4.52 20.77
CA ASN A 76 -1.23 3.14 20.63
C ASN A 76 -2.72 3.00 20.94
N ASP A 77 -3.36 4.07 21.44
CA ASP A 77 -4.80 4.13 21.64
C ASP A 77 -5.46 4.76 20.42
N GLU A 78 -6.35 4.02 19.76
CA GLU A 78 -7.02 4.42 18.51
C GLU A 78 -7.88 5.68 18.65
N PHE A 79 -8.41 5.96 19.84
CA PHE A 79 -9.16 7.19 20.07
C PHE A 79 -8.22 8.39 20.11
N GLU A 80 -7.10 8.29 20.82
CA GLU A 80 -6.06 9.33 20.81
C GLU A 80 -5.43 9.49 19.42
N GLN A 81 -5.20 8.40 18.67
CA GLN A 81 -4.76 8.48 17.27
C GLN A 81 -5.75 9.30 16.43
N TYR A 82 -7.06 9.02 16.56
CA TYR A 82 -8.10 9.81 15.89
C TYR A 82 -8.03 11.30 16.26
N LEU A 83 -7.85 11.63 17.54
CA LEU A 83 -7.72 13.03 17.98
C LEU A 83 -6.47 13.72 17.40
N GLN A 84 -5.33 13.01 17.36
CA GLN A 84 -4.09 13.52 16.74
C GLN A 84 -4.27 13.74 15.23
N MET A 85 -4.96 12.83 14.53
CA MET A 85 -5.29 12.96 13.12
C MET A 85 -6.22 14.17 12.84
N ARG A 86 -7.15 14.46 13.75
CA ARG A 86 -8.01 15.67 13.67
C ARG A 86 -7.22 16.94 13.93
N LYS A 87 -6.30 16.94 14.90
CA LYS A 87 -5.38 18.05 15.17
C LYS A 87 -4.52 18.33 13.93
N PHE A 88 -4.00 17.28 13.30
CA PHE A 88 -3.25 17.39 12.05
C PHE A 88 -4.10 17.96 10.91
N SER A 89 -5.28 17.41 10.65
CA SER A 89 -6.12 17.83 9.52
C SER A 89 -6.42 19.33 9.54
N ARG A 90 -6.59 19.91 10.74
CA ARG A 90 -6.73 21.36 10.94
C ARG A 90 -5.47 22.15 10.58
N THR A 91 -4.29 21.64 10.93
CA THR A 91 -2.99 22.25 10.63
C THR A 91 -2.64 22.14 9.14
N ARG A 92 -3.07 21.07 8.48
CA ARG A 92 -2.81 20.81 7.04
C ARG A 92 -3.40 21.88 6.13
N GLU A 93 -4.65 22.26 6.34
CA GLU A 93 -5.35 23.26 5.51
C GLU A 93 -4.71 24.64 5.61
N LEU A 94 -4.13 24.96 6.78
CA LEU A 94 -3.49 26.24 7.05
C LEU A 94 -2.09 26.34 6.45
N ILE A 95 -1.35 25.23 6.36
CA ILE A 95 0.08 25.25 5.99
C ILE A 95 0.32 24.85 4.52
N TYR A 96 -0.42 23.88 3.98
CA TYR A 96 -0.01 23.20 2.74
C TYR A 96 -0.91 23.48 1.52
N GLY A 97 -2.21 23.77 1.67
CA GLY A 97 -3.14 24.11 0.56
C GLY A 97 -3.07 23.20 -0.69
N LYS A 98 -3.57 23.66 -1.86
CA LYS A 98 -3.38 22.98 -3.16
C LYS A 98 -1.95 23.21 -3.63
N ASN A 99 -1.11 22.18 -3.62
CA ASN A 99 0.28 22.27 -4.05
C ASN A 99 0.40 22.25 -5.59
N TYR A 100 1.41 22.94 -6.10
CA TYR A 100 1.81 22.84 -7.51
C TYR A 100 2.64 21.56 -7.70
N PRO A 101 2.41 20.77 -8.76
CA PRO A 101 3.18 19.57 -9.00
C PRO A 101 4.65 19.94 -9.26
N GLY A 102 5.56 19.36 -8.48
CA GLY A 102 7.00 19.41 -8.78
C GLY A 102 7.30 18.72 -10.12
N VAL A 103 8.18 19.33 -10.93
CA VAL A 103 8.63 18.72 -12.19
C VAL A 103 10.00 18.09 -11.96
N ILE A 104 10.05 16.76 -12.08
CA ILE A 104 11.28 15.98 -11.97
C ILE A 104 11.86 15.77 -13.38
N ASP A 105 13.03 16.34 -13.63
CA ASP A 105 13.81 16.08 -14.86
C ASP A 105 14.63 14.80 -14.70
N ARG A 106 14.19 13.73 -15.37
CA ARG A 106 14.85 12.41 -15.36
C ARG A 106 16.02 12.30 -16.35
N SER A 107 16.18 13.27 -17.25
CA SER A 107 17.31 13.28 -18.19
C SER A 107 18.62 13.67 -17.51
N SER A 108 18.53 14.32 -16.34
CA SER A 108 19.67 14.61 -15.47
C SER A 108 20.01 13.39 -14.60
N PRO A 109 21.30 12.99 -14.50
CA PRO A 109 21.74 11.89 -13.63
C PRO A 109 21.44 12.12 -12.14
N ASP A 110 21.29 13.40 -11.74
CA ASP A 110 21.03 13.85 -10.37
C ASP A 110 19.56 14.13 -10.07
N TYR A 111 18.63 13.95 -11.03
CA TYR A 111 17.23 14.38 -10.95
C TYR A 111 17.11 15.86 -10.52
N ARG A 112 16.94 16.77 -11.50
CA ARG A 112 16.71 18.18 -11.17
C ARG A 112 15.24 18.43 -10.89
N LEU A 113 14.96 19.28 -9.91
CA LEU A 113 13.62 19.77 -9.61
C LEU A 113 13.57 21.25 -9.99
N GLN A 114 12.78 21.59 -11.03
CA GLN A 114 12.64 22.99 -11.47
C GLN A 114 13.97 23.74 -11.72
N GLY A 115 15.02 23.01 -12.16
CA GLY A 115 16.35 23.56 -12.40
C GLY A 115 17.32 23.47 -11.21
N GLU A 116 16.81 23.24 -10.00
CA GLU A 116 17.58 23.11 -8.76
C GLU A 116 18.00 21.66 -8.49
N ARG A 117 19.02 21.50 -7.63
CA ARG A 117 19.51 20.19 -7.20
C ARG A 117 18.54 19.62 -6.16
N SER A 118 17.79 18.59 -6.56
CA SER A 118 16.93 17.88 -5.60
C SER A 118 17.79 17.21 -4.53
N LEU A 119 17.33 17.27 -3.28
CA LEU A 119 17.91 16.42 -2.25
C LEU A 119 17.50 14.97 -2.54
N GLN A 120 18.47 14.07 -2.50
CA GLN A 120 18.29 12.64 -2.75
C GLN A 120 19.15 11.78 -1.82
N SER A 121 18.71 10.55 -1.56
CA SER A 121 19.49 9.53 -0.88
C SER A 121 19.37 8.19 -1.59
N ILE A 122 20.36 7.32 -1.40
CA ILE A 122 20.29 5.92 -1.87
C ILE A 122 20.22 5.04 -0.63
N LEU A 123 19.19 4.21 -0.57
CA LEU A 123 19.04 3.17 0.44
C LEU A 123 19.34 1.82 -0.21
N GLU A 124 20.25 1.05 0.37
CA GLU A 124 20.52 -0.32 -0.04
C GLU A 124 20.03 -1.27 1.03
N LEU A 125 19.06 -2.12 0.68
CA LEU A 125 18.49 -3.14 1.56
C LEU A 125 18.32 -4.43 0.78
N HIS A 126 18.65 -5.56 1.40
CA HIS A 126 18.49 -6.89 0.80
C HIS A 126 19.15 -7.03 -0.60
N GLY A 127 20.30 -6.38 -0.82
CA GLY A 127 21.03 -6.42 -2.09
C GLY A 127 20.41 -5.60 -3.22
N LYS A 128 19.37 -4.81 -2.92
CA LYS A 128 18.72 -3.92 -3.87
C LYS A 128 18.88 -2.46 -3.46
N LYS A 129 19.06 -1.59 -4.46
CA LYS A 129 19.18 -0.15 -4.28
C LYS A 129 17.85 0.52 -4.60
N MET A 130 17.43 1.41 -3.70
CA MET A 130 16.29 2.29 -3.88
C MET A 130 16.77 3.74 -3.80
N ARG A 131 16.38 4.55 -4.78
CA ARG A 131 16.65 5.99 -4.78
C ARG A 131 15.49 6.72 -4.11
N ILE A 132 15.78 7.59 -3.15
CA ILE A 132 14.78 8.39 -2.43
C ILE A 132 14.90 9.83 -2.88
N LEU A 133 13.80 10.43 -3.34
CA LEU A 133 13.71 11.80 -3.82
C LEU A 133 12.86 12.65 -2.87
N TYR A 134 13.42 13.75 -2.37
CA TYR A 134 12.73 14.68 -1.47
C TYR A 134 12.27 15.91 -2.26
N THR A 135 11.16 15.76 -3.00
CA THR A 135 10.78 16.69 -4.09
C THR A 135 10.43 18.12 -3.68
N HIS A 136 10.36 18.43 -2.40
CA HIS A 136 10.12 19.79 -1.91
C HIS A 136 11.19 20.23 -0.91
N HIS A 137 12.27 19.46 -0.80
CA HIS A 137 13.45 19.82 -0.02
C HIS A 137 14.59 20.06 -0.99
N VAL A 138 15.11 21.28 -0.99
CA VAL A 138 16.13 21.70 -1.95
C VAL A 138 17.34 22.27 -1.22
N PHE A 139 18.48 22.22 -1.90
CA PHE A 139 19.67 22.91 -1.49
C PHE A 139 19.92 24.06 -2.47
N THR A 140 19.66 25.28 -2.01
CA THR A 140 19.63 26.47 -2.87
C THR A 140 21.04 26.91 -3.29
N GLU A 141 21.13 27.82 -4.26
CA GLU A 141 22.41 28.40 -4.70
C GLU A 141 23.14 29.14 -3.57
N GLU A 142 22.40 29.70 -2.60
CA GLU A 142 22.96 30.33 -1.40
C GLU A 142 23.48 29.30 -0.36
N SER A 143 23.45 28.02 -0.73
CA SER A 143 23.83 26.89 0.13
C SER A 143 22.95 26.80 1.37
N MET A 144 21.64 26.96 1.22
CA MET A 144 20.66 26.81 2.29
C MET A 144 19.81 25.58 2.07
N TYR A 145 19.48 24.89 3.15
CA TYR A 145 18.48 23.82 3.14
C TYR A 145 17.10 24.44 3.29
N THR A 146 16.24 24.26 2.29
CA THR A 146 14.92 24.88 2.28
C THR A 146 13.83 23.86 1.98
N TYR A 147 12.61 24.22 2.40
CA TYR A 147 11.38 23.50 2.10
C TYR A 147 10.44 24.40 1.30
N TRP A 148 9.99 23.91 0.16
CA TRP A 148 9.02 24.59 -0.68
C TRP A 148 7.60 24.29 -0.19
N SER A 149 6.92 25.32 0.30
CA SER A 149 5.53 25.28 0.73
C SER A 149 4.65 26.17 -0.13
N LYS A 150 3.32 26.11 0.04
CA LYS A 150 2.41 27.08 -0.57
C LYS A 150 2.70 28.53 -0.16
N MET A 151 3.28 28.75 1.03
CA MET A 151 3.67 30.08 1.51
C MET A 151 5.01 30.57 0.94
N GLY A 152 5.58 29.82 -0.02
CA GLY A 152 6.89 30.05 -0.60
C GLY A 152 7.96 29.16 0.03
N GLU A 153 9.20 29.43 -0.37
CA GLU A 153 10.39 28.80 0.17
C GLU A 153 10.59 29.19 1.65
N LYS A 154 10.87 28.20 2.49
CA LYS A 154 11.17 28.38 3.92
C LYS A 154 12.52 27.76 4.25
N ASN A 155 13.33 28.45 5.04
CA ASN A 155 14.58 27.89 5.51
C ASN A 155 14.28 26.80 6.55
N LEU A 156 14.81 25.58 6.35
CA LEU A 156 14.55 24.47 7.28
C LEU A 156 15.04 24.78 8.70
N ALA A 157 16.02 25.66 8.86
CA ALA A 157 16.50 26.12 10.16
C ALA A 157 15.38 26.74 11.01
N GLU A 158 14.37 27.39 10.40
CA GLU A 158 13.26 28.04 11.10
C GLU A 158 12.44 27.06 11.95
N PHE A 159 12.46 25.76 11.60
CA PHE A 159 11.76 24.71 12.34
C PHE A 159 12.57 24.16 13.52
N SER A 160 13.82 24.60 13.69
CA SER A 160 14.66 24.20 14.82
C SER A 160 14.18 24.86 16.12
N PRO A 161 14.05 24.12 17.24
CA PRO A 161 13.66 24.68 18.54
C PRO A 161 14.61 25.78 19.05
N VAL A 162 15.86 25.77 18.59
CA VAL A 162 16.88 26.74 18.98
C VAL A 162 16.99 27.92 18.02
N TYR A 163 16.28 27.95 16.90
CA TYR A 163 16.39 29.01 15.88
C TYR A 163 16.21 30.41 16.48
N GLN A 164 15.14 30.61 17.26
CA GLN A 164 14.81 31.91 17.86
C GLN A 164 15.92 32.44 18.78
N LYS A 165 16.59 31.55 19.52
CA LYS A 165 17.73 31.92 20.36
C LYS A 165 18.86 32.52 19.53
N TYR A 166 19.19 31.94 18.37
CA TYR A 166 20.27 32.42 17.51
C TYR A 166 19.87 33.63 16.68
N LEU A 167 18.59 33.73 16.29
CA LEU A 167 18.04 34.92 15.66
C LEU A 167 18.22 36.15 16.56
N VAL A 168 17.91 36.02 17.86
CA VAL A 168 18.15 37.09 18.86
C VAL A 168 19.64 37.39 19.02
N ARG A 169 20.51 36.38 19.08
CA ARG A 169 21.97 36.60 19.15
C ARG A 169 22.49 37.38 17.95
N TRP A 170 22.00 37.08 16.75
CA TRP A 170 22.36 37.83 15.54
C TRP A 170 21.80 39.26 15.57
N ALA A 171 20.53 39.44 15.92
CA ALA A 171 19.90 40.76 16.06
C ALA A 171 20.61 41.66 17.09
N ASP A 172 21.14 41.06 18.17
CA ASP A 172 21.94 41.73 19.20
C ASP A 172 23.40 42.02 18.77
N GLY A 173 23.81 41.63 17.56
CA GLY A 173 25.20 41.77 17.08
C GLY A 173 26.19 40.77 17.71
N LYS A 174 25.71 39.75 18.43
CA LYS A 174 26.55 38.70 19.05
C LYS A 174 26.98 37.61 18.05
N LEU A 175 26.45 37.65 16.83
CA LEU A 175 26.86 36.84 15.68
C LEU A 175 27.01 37.78 14.49
N SER A 176 28.07 37.61 13.71
CA SER A 176 28.16 38.27 12.40
C SER A 176 27.17 37.66 11.40
N ASP A 177 26.92 38.35 10.28
CA ASP A 177 26.06 37.83 9.20
C ASP A 177 26.56 36.49 8.66
N VAL A 178 27.88 36.32 8.57
CA VAL A 178 28.51 35.06 8.13
C VAL A 178 28.23 33.94 9.13
N GLN A 179 28.41 34.23 10.43
CA GLN A 179 28.11 33.25 11.48
C GLN A 179 26.62 32.92 11.53
N TRP A 180 25.74 33.89 11.31
CA TRP A 180 24.31 33.65 11.26
C TRP A 180 23.94 32.73 10.09
N LYS A 181 24.46 32.98 8.88
CA LYS A 181 24.27 32.08 7.73
C LYS A 181 24.77 30.67 8.01
N ASP A 182 25.94 30.54 8.65
CA ASP A 182 26.49 29.24 9.03
C ASP A 182 25.65 28.51 10.09
N VAL A 183 25.06 29.24 11.05
CA VAL A 183 24.08 28.67 11.99
C VAL A 183 22.85 28.16 11.24
N GLN A 184 22.28 28.95 10.34
CA GLN A 184 21.11 28.55 9.54
C GLN A 184 21.41 27.30 8.72
N ARG A 185 22.59 27.22 8.09
CA ARG A 185 23.05 26.04 7.34
C ARG A 185 23.11 24.79 8.21
N LEU A 186 23.74 24.88 9.38
CA LEU A 186 23.88 23.76 10.30
C LEU A 186 22.53 23.28 10.83
N MET A 187 21.65 24.21 11.22
CA MET A 187 20.31 23.89 11.71
C MET A 187 19.38 23.32 10.63
N GLY A 188 19.44 23.89 9.43
CA GLY A 188 18.66 23.41 8.28
C GLY A 188 19.08 22.01 7.85
N TRP A 189 20.38 21.72 7.88
CA TRP A 189 20.88 20.35 7.67
C TRP A 189 20.37 19.39 8.75
N ALA A 190 20.50 19.74 10.03
CA ALA A 190 20.03 18.88 11.12
C ALA A 190 18.53 18.56 10.99
N GLN A 191 17.72 19.54 10.60
CA GLN A 191 16.30 19.34 10.30
C GLN A 191 16.08 18.43 9.08
N PHE A 192 16.90 18.54 8.03
CA PHE A 192 16.81 17.64 6.89
C PHE A 192 17.23 16.20 7.23
N GLU A 193 18.23 15.99 8.09
CA GLU A 193 18.57 14.66 8.58
C GLU A 193 17.42 14.04 9.39
N ALA A 194 16.69 14.82 10.20
CA ALA A 194 15.48 14.33 10.88
C ALA A 194 14.38 13.90 9.87
N VAL A 195 14.27 14.58 8.73
CA VAL A 195 13.38 14.15 7.62
C VAL A 195 13.84 12.82 7.04
N LYS A 196 15.14 12.69 6.71
CA LYS A 196 15.72 11.45 6.17
C LYS A 196 15.53 10.26 7.12
N GLU A 197 15.84 10.45 8.40
CA GLU A 197 15.71 9.43 9.43
C GLU A 197 14.25 8.95 9.54
N ASN A 198 13.29 9.87 9.57
CA ASN A 198 11.87 9.50 9.59
C ASN A 198 11.45 8.72 8.32
N VAL A 199 11.92 9.13 7.13
CA VAL A 199 11.58 8.43 5.88
C VAL A 199 12.22 7.05 5.84
N VAL A 200 13.51 6.93 6.10
CA VAL A 200 14.26 5.67 5.99
C VAL A 200 13.89 4.70 7.10
N VAL A 201 14.03 5.13 8.36
CA VAL A 201 13.86 4.27 9.54
C VAL A 201 12.42 4.31 10.04
N GLY A 202 11.83 5.50 10.13
CA GLY A 202 10.47 5.68 10.63
C GLY A 202 9.40 5.07 9.73
N THR A 203 9.64 5.01 8.43
CA THR A 203 8.63 4.69 7.41
C THR A 203 9.03 3.48 6.56
N ILE A 204 10.02 3.62 5.68
CA ILE A 204 10.39 2.61 4.67
C ILE A 204 10.80 1.27 5.30
N ALA A 205 11.72 1.28 6.26
CA ALA A 205 12.21 0.06 6.89
C ALA A 205 11.10 -0.67 7.65
N LYS A 206 10.20 0.08 8.30
CA LYS A 206 9.04 -0.50 8.98
C LYS A 206 8.02 -1.05 7.99
N ALA A 207 7.78 -0.37 6.87
CA ALA A 207 6.84 -0.81 5.82
C ALA A 207 7.28 -2.16 5.25
N LEU A 208 8.54 -2.25 4.81
CA LEU A 208 9.11 -3.52 4.30
C LEU A 208 9.01 -4.64 5.34
N LYS A 209 9.34 -4.34 6.60
CA LYS A 209 9.23 -5.33 7.68
C LYS A 209 7.79 -5.79 7.88
N LYS A 210 6.82 -4.88 7.80
CA LYS A 210 5.39 -5.17 7.93
C LYS A 210 4.92 -6.05 6.78
N ASP A 211 5.16 -5.66 5.53
CA ASP A 211 4.73 -6.42 4.35
C ASP A 211 5.33 -7.84 4.34
N VAL A 212 6.63 -7.96 4.59
CA VAL A 212 7.29 -9.26 4.67
C VAL A 212 6.69 -10.10 5.79
N ALA A 213 6.44 -9.53 6.97
CA ALA A 213 5.86 -10.26 8.08
C ALA A 213 4.42 -10.70 7.80
N ASP A 214 3.61 -9.85 7.16
CA ASP A 214 2.22 -10.15 6.86
C ASP A 214 2.14 -11.23 5.78
N TYR A 215 2.90 -11.14 4.69
CA TYR A 215 2.90 -12.17 3.64
C TYR A 215 3.62 -13.47 4.03
N ALA A 216 4.62 -13.41 4.91
CA ALA A 216 5.27 -14.62 5.45
C ALA A 216 4.30 -15.48 6.27
N LYS A 217 3.37 -14.86 7.03
CA LYS A 217 2.33 -15.61 7.78
C LYS A 217 1.39 -16.39 6.85
N ILE A 218 1.10 -15.84 5.67
CA ILE A 218 0.25 -16.46 4.64
C ILE A 218 0.95 -17.67 4.03
N ASN A 219 2.29 -17.66 3.99
CA ASN A 219 3.09 -18.60 3.20
C ASN A 219 2.57 -18.71 1.75
N LEU A 220 2.21 -17.54 1.18
CA LEU A 220 1.37 -17.43 -0.02
C LEU A 220 1.96 -18.19 -1.21
N THR A 221 3.26 -18.05 -1.47
CA THR A 221 3.92 -18.73 -2.58
C THR A 221 3.81 -20.25 -2.47
N GLU A 222 4.11 -20.84 -1.30
CA GLU A 222 4.04 -22.29 -1.13
C GLU A 222 2.59 -22.79 -1.13
N GLY A 223 1.66 -22.05 -0.53
CA GLY A 223 0.22 -22.36 -0.59
C GLY A 223 -0.27 -22.43 -2.04
N VAL A 224 0.12 -21.47 -2.87
CA VAL A 224 -0.21 -21.43 -4.31
C VAL A 224 0.45 -22.57 -5.07
N LEU A 225 1.74 -22.86 -4.82
CA LEU A 225 2.43 -23.98 -5.46
C LEU A 225 1.77 -25.31 -5.11
N LYS A 226 1.43 -25.52 -3.84
CA LYS A 226 0.69 -26.70 -3.39
C LYS A 226 -0.66 -26.82 -4.08
N ALA A 227 -1.46 -25.76 -4.08
CA ALA A 227 -2.77 -25.75 -4.74
C ALA A 227 -2.66 -26.06 -6.24
N ARG A 228 -1.66 -25.49 -6.93
CA ARG A 228 -1.42 -25.76 -8.37
C ARG A 228 -1.01 -27.21 -8.63
N ARG A 229 -0.12 -27.79 -7.81
CA ARG A 229 0.25 -29.22 -7.90
C ARG A 229 -0.98 -30.12 -7.79
N GLU A 230 -1.90 -29.79 -6.87
CA GLU A 230 -3.15 -30.54 -6.65
C GLU A 230 -4.12 -30.37 -7.82
N ILE A 231 -4.41 -29.14 -8.26
CA ILE A 231 -5.33 -28.84 -9.37
C ILE A 231 -4.88 -29.50 -10.68
N LEU A 232 -3.58 -29.46 -10.97
CA LEU A 232 -3.01 -29.99 -12.21
C LEU A 232 -2.63 -31.47 -12.10
N ALA A 233 -2.79 -32.09 -10.93
CA ALA A 233 -2.32 -33.44 -10.62
C ALA A 233 -0.84 -33.66 -11.01
N ASP A 234 0.00 -32.65 -10.76
CA ASP A 234 1.39 -32.61 -11.19
C ASP A 234 2.34 -32.30 -10.02
N PRO A 235 2.91 -33.32 -9.36
CA PRO A 235 3.80 -33.11 -8.22
C PRO A 235 5.09 -32.36 -8.59
N ASN A 236 5.49 -32.41 -9.87
CA ASN A 236 6.71 -31.77 -10.37
C ASN A 236 6.46 -30.38 -10.97
N TYR A 237 5.29 -29.78 -10.71
CA TYR A 237 4.93 -28.45 -11.21
C TYR A 237 6.00 -27.39 -10.92
N GLY A 238 6.65 -27.48 -9.74
CA GLY A 238 7.72 -26.58 -9.33
C GLY A 238 8.90 -26.56 -10.30
N ASP A 239 9.32 -27.72 -10.82
CA ASP A 239 10.44 -27.81 -11.75
C ASP A 239 10.07 -27.26 -13.13
N LYS A 240 8.80 -27.43 -13.52
CA LYS A 240 8.29 -26.91 -14.80
C LYS A 240 8.31 -25.39 -14.87
N LEU A 241 8.18 -24.71 -13.73
CA LEU A 241 8.27 -23.25 -13.64
C LEU A 241 9.63 -22.70 -14.08
N GLU A 242 10.70 -23.50 -13.96
CA GLU A 242 12.05 -23.13 -14.39
C GLU A 242 12.32 -23.43 -15.88
N THR A 243 11.35 -24.03 -16.58
CA THR A 243 11.47 -24.37 -18.00
C THR A 243 11.62 -23.10 -18.83
N PRO A 244 12.65 -22.98 -19.68
CA PRO A 244 12.79 -21.86 -20.61
C PRO A 244 11.63 -21.82 -21.60
N LEU A 245 11.15 -20.62 -21.90
CA LEU A 245 10.15 -20.41 -22.96
C LEU A 245 10.86 -20.23 -24.30
N ALA A 246 10.33 -20.85 -25.35
CA ALA A 246 10.81 -20.62 -26.70
C ALA A 246 10.44 -19.19 -27.16
N GLY A 247 11.43 -18.36 -27.50
CA GLY A 247 11.25 -16.99 -27.96
C GLY A 247 12.46 -16.10 -27.69
N PRO A 248 12.42 -14.81 -28.11
CA PRO A 248 13.44 -13.84 -27.73
C PRO A 248 13.36 -13.52 -26.22
N GLY A 249 14.52 -13.52 -25.56
CA GLY A 249 14.64 -13.29 -24.11
C GLY A 249 14.86 -14.56 -23.31
N ASN A 250 15.58 -14.45 -22.19
CA ASN A 250 15.87 -15.59 -21.29
C ASN A 250 14.71 -15.84 -20.30
N LEU A 251 13.47 -15.87 -20.79
CA LEU A 251 12.27 -16.03 -19.97
C LEU A 251 12.01 -17.49 -19.63
N LYS A 252 11.43 -17.72 -18.45
CA LYS A 252 10.99 -19.01 -17.92
C LYS A 252 9.48 -19.02 -17.73
N VAL A 253 8.89 -20.20 -17.57
CA VAL A 253 7.44 -20.35 -17.32
C VAL A 253 6.97 -19.55 -16.10
N LYS A 254 7.77 -19.44 -15.04
CA LYS A 254 7.44 -18.60 -13.86
C LYS A 254 7.35 -17.11 -14.17
N ASP A 255 7.98 -16.63 -15.23
CA ASP A 255 7.98 -15.22 -15.59
C ASP A 255 6.67 -14.82 -16.32
N ILE A 256 5.90 -15.79 -16.81
CA ILE A 256 4.61 -15.57 -17.48
C ILE A 256 3.40 -16.08 -16.69
N LEU A 257 3.62 -16.99 -15.74
CA LEU A 257 2.60 -17.46 -14.81
C LEU A 257 2.78 -16.72 -13.49
N PRO A 258 1.89 -15.76 -13.14
CA PRO A 258 2.06 -14.96 -11.94
C PRO A 258 2.17 -15.88 -10.73
N LEU A 259 3.33 -15.83 -10.07
CA LEU A 259 3.62 -16.51 -8.82
C LEU A 259 3.86 -15.42 -7.78
N PRO A 260 3.03 -15.34 -6.74
CA PRO A 260 3.11 -14.26 -5.76
C PRO A 260 4.35 -14.45 -4.90
N TYR A 261 5.47 -13.83 -5.27
CA TYR A 261 6.68 -13.76 -4.45
C TYR A 261 6.55 -12.59 -3.47
N SER A 262 6.95 -12.84 -2.23
CA SER A 262 6.80 -11.90 -1.13
C SER A 262 8.12 -11.70 -0.38
N LYS A 263 9.24 -11.65 -1.11
CA LYS A 263 10.53 -11.33 -0.49
C LYS A 263 10.63 -9.82 -0.28
N ALA A 264 11.52 -9.39 0.60
CA ALA A 264 11.68 -7.97 0.93
C ALA A 264 12.04 -7.13 -0.30
N GLU A 265 12.90 -7.65 -1.18
CA GLU A 265 13.32 -6.99 -2.41
C GLU A 265 12.19 -6.86 -3.46
N ASP A 266 11.15 -7.67 -3.37
CA ASP A 266 9.99 -7.64 -4.27
C ASP A 266 9.09 -6.43 -3.96
N PHE A 267 8.92 -6.09 -2.68
CA PHE A 267 8.12 -4.93 -2.22
C PHE A 267 8.83 -3.59 -2.41
N MET A 268 10.16 -3.56 -2.37
CA MET A 268 10.90 -2.30 -2.44
C MET A 268 10.73 -1.68 -3.85
N PRO A 269 10.41 -0.39 -4.01
CA PRO A 269 10.43 0.25 -5.33
C PRO A 269 11.87 0.57 -5.75
N ASP A 270 12.07 0.93 -7.02
CA ASP A 270 13.37 1.42 -7.51
C ASP A 270 13.57 2.91 -7.14
N VAL A 271 12.47 3.67 -7.12
CA VAL A 271 12.42 5.08 -6.70
C VAL A 271 11.31 5.28 -5.66
N PHE A 272 11.64 5.91 -4.54
CA PHE A 272 10.69 6.42 -3.56
C PHE A 272 10.63 7.94 -3.64
N ILE A 273 9.44 8.50 -3.82
CA ILE A 273 9.25 9.95 -3.95
C ILE A 273 8.47 10.45 -2.74
N MET A 274 9.10 11.35 -2.00
CA MET A 274 8.44 12.08 -0.92
C MET A 274 8.13 13.50 -1.40
N GLY A 275 6.92 13.97 -1.11
CA GLY A 275 6.56 15.36 -1.26
C GLY A 275 5.08 15.58 -1.00
N PRO A 276 4.61 16.81 -0.87
CA PRO A 276 3.21 17.09 -1.09
C PRO A 276 2.83 16.77 -2.54
N PHE A 277 1.68 16.14 -2.70
CA PHE A 277 1.09 15.73 -3.96
C PHE A 277 -0.36 16.20 -4.05
N SER A 278 -0.94 16.12 -5.25
CA SER A 278 -2.37 16.38 -5.46
C SER A 278 -3.25 15.19 -5.01
N PHE A 279 -2.66 14.01 -4.91
CA PHE A 279 -3.27 12.80 -4.35
C PHE A 279 -2.93 12.71 -2.86
N GLY A 280 -3.95 12.54 -2.01
CA GLY A 280 -3.87 12.97 -0.61
C GLY A 280 -3.04 12.13 0.36
N MET A 281 -2.50 10.97 -0.05
CA MET A 281 -1.80 10.04 0.87
C MET A 281 -0.62 9.32 0.21
N GLY A 282 -0.84 8.65 -0.92
CA GLY A 282 0.18 7.86 -1.61
C GLY A 282 -0.22 7.53 -3.05
N PHE A 283 0.76 7.09 -3.83
CA PHE A 283 0.62 6.61 -5.19
C PHE A 283 1.80 5.73 -5.56
N ALA A 284 1.55 4.55 -6.12
CA ALA A 284 2.56 3.74 -6.77
C ALA A 284 2.23 3.57 -8.25
N ASN A 285 3.28 3.52 -9.09
CA ASN A 285 3.10 3.15 -10.48
C ASN A 285 3.27 1.63 -10.69
N PHE A 286 2.31 1.05 -11.40
CA PHE A 286 2.36 -0.34 -11.84
C PHE A 286 3.13 -0.37 -13.16
N LYS A 287 4.19 -1.17 -13.26
CA LYS A 287 4.88 -1.35 -14.53
C LYS A 287 5.47 -2.75 -14.74
N THR A 288 5.72 -3.05 -16.01
CA THR A 288 6.38 -4.27 -16.52
C THR A 288 7.84 -4.36 -16.05
N LEU A 289 8.42 -5.56 -16.16
CA LEU A 289 9.79 -5.90 -15.72
C LEU A 289 10.91 -4.96 -16.22
N GLU A 290 10.68 -4.20 -17.29
CA GLU A 290 11.70 -3.42 -17.99
C GLU A 290 11.81 -1.95 -17.54
N THR A 291 10.98 -1.51 -16.60
CA THR A 291 10.93 -0.10 -16.20
C THR A 291 11.06 0.08 -14.69
N GLN A 292 11.52 1.27 -14.27
CA GLN A 292 11.65 1.61 -12.86
C GLN A 292 10.29 1.68 -12.16
N ARG A 293 10.17 0.97 -11.05
CA ARG A 293 9.06 1.01 -10.10
C ARG A 293 9.18 2.19 -9.17
N ILE A 294 8.06 2.85 -8.92
CA ILE A 294 8.01 4.12 -8.20
C ILE A 294 6.88 4.04 -7.20
N ALA A 295 7.22 4.24 -5.94
CA ALA A 295 6.25 4.59 -4.91
C ALA A 295 6.42 6.06 -4.55
N ALA A 296 5.32 6.77 -4.37
CA ALA A 296 5.27 8.14 -3.95
C ALA A 296 4.37 8.23 -2.72
N VAL A 297 4.85 8.79 -1.62
CA VAL A 297 4.06 8.96 -0.40
C VAL A 297 4.01 10.42 -0.02
N ASP A 298 2.80 10.93 0.13
CA ASP A 298 2.56 12.32 0.52
C ASP A 298 3.10 12.57 1.92
N ILE A 299 3.54 13.80 2.21
CA ILE A 299 3.84 14.22 3.60
C ILE A 299 2.67 13.88 4.53
N ILE A 300 1.43 14.07 4.08
CA ILE A 300 0.20 13.72 4.79
C ILE A 300 0.15 12.21 5.11
N GLY A 301 0.53 11.36 4.15
CA GLY A 301 0.63 9.91 4.36
C GLY A 301 1.71 9.54 5.38
N LEU A 302 2.87 10.21 5.35
CA LEU A 302 3.93 10.00 6.34
C LEU A 302 3.52 10.46 7.74
N MET A 303 2.75 11.54 7.83
CA MET A 303 2.18 12.04 9.08
C MET A 303 1.14 11.07 9.65
N TYR A 304 0.33 10.49 8.77
CA TYR A 304 -0.60 9.43 9.11
C TYR A 304 0.13 8.24 9.74
N ASP A 305 1.12 7.71 9.02
CA ASP A 305 1.95 6.59 9.45
C ASP A 305 2.66 6.85 10.79
N TYR A 306 3.07 8.10 11.01
CA TYR A 306 3.66 8.52 12.28
C TYR A 306 2.65 8.50 13.44
N VAL A 307 1.46 9.08 13.25
CA VAL A 307 0.43 9.19 14.30
C VAL A 307 -0.12 7.82 14.69
N THR A 308 -0.37 6.95 13.70
CA THR A 308 -0.83 5.58 13.95
C THR A 308 0.28 4.68 14.50
N GLY A 309 1.54 5.10 14.42
CA GLY A 309 2.70 4.32 14.82
C GLY A 309 2.99 3.14 13.90
N SER A 310 2.29 3.03 12.77
CA SER A 310 2.37 1.95 11.80
C SER A 310 2.46 2.52 10.39
N PRO A 311 3.36 2.02 9.53
CA PRO A 311 3.59 2.52 8.18
C PRO A 311 2.50 2.04 7.19
N ASN A 312 1.23 2.29 7.50
CA ASN A 312 0.07 1.76 6.77
C ASN A 312 0.05 2.23 5.32
N ILE A 313 0.26 3.51 5.07
CA ILE A 313 0.25 4.08 3.72
C ILE A 313 1.46 3.61 2.93
N THR A 314 2.64 3.64 3.54
CA THR A 314 3.86 3.25 2.83
C THR A 314 3.90 1.76 2.52
N ALA A 315 3.42 0.91 3.43
CA ALA A 315 3.23 -0.52 3.18
C ALA A 315 2.24 -0.76 2.03
N HIS A 316 1.11 -0.06 2.02
CA HIS A 316 0.12 -0.11 0.93
C HIS A 316 0.77 0.17 -0.44
N GLU A 317 1.55 1.24 -0.57
CA GLU A 317 2.24 1.57 -1.83
C GLU A 317 3.37 0.58 -2.19
N PHE A 318 3.94 -0.11 -1.20
CA PHE A 318 4.96 -1.15 -1.42
C PHE A 318 4.34 -2.47 -1.90
N VAL A 319 3.12 -2.80 -1.47
CA VAL A 319 2.33 -3.90 -2.05
C VAL A 319 2.06 -3.63 -3.53
N HIS A 320 1.65 -2.42 -3.89
CA HIS A 320 1.48 -1.99 -5.30
C HIS A 320 2.78 -2.09 -6.10
N SER A 321 3.93 -1.86 -5.45
CA SER A 321 5.26 -1.97 -6.06
C SER A 321 5.74 -3.41 -6.25
N ASN A 322 5.02 -4.41 -5.73
CA ASN A 322 5.37 -5.81 -5.88
C ASN A 322 4.94 -6.34 -7.26
N PRO A 323 5.89 -6.66 -8.16
CA PRO A 323 5.60 -6.98 -9.55
C PRO A 323 4.95 -8.35 -9.73
N THR A 324 4.82 -9.14 -8.67
CA THR A 324 4.24 -10.48 -8.74
C THR A 324 2.91 -10.61 -8.02
N LEU A 325 2.55 -9.58 -7.24
CA LEU A 325 1.24 -9.45 -6.60
C LEU A 325 0.29 -8.60 -7.45
N GLN A 326 0.72 -7.40 -7.87
CA GLN A 326 -0.22 -6.42 -8.44
C GLN A 326 0.25 -5.81 -9.76
N SER A 327 1.13 -6.49 -10.50
CA SER A 327 1.51 -6.02 -11.84
C SER A 327 0.48 -6.34 -12.90
N THR A 328 0.60 -5.65 -14.04
CA THR A 328 -0.14 -5.96 -15.26
C THR A 328 0.08 -7.40 -15.72
N PRO A 329 -0.98 -8.18 -16.04
CA PRO A 329 -2.38 -7.75 -16.21
C PRO A 329 -3.29 -7.91 -14.97
N LEU A 330 -2.77 -8.32 -13.81
CA LEU A 330 -3.58 -8.56 -12.62
C LEU A 330 -4.30 -7.28 -12.15
N ASP A 331 -3.57 -6.16 -12.15
CA ASP A 331 -4.05 -4.81 -11.79
C ASP A 331 -5.33 -4.37 -12.53
N PHE A 332 -5.54 -4.82 -13.76
CA PHE A 332 -6.68 -4.38 -14.57
C PHE A 332 -7.99 -5.09 -14.24
N TYR A 333 -7.92 -6.26 -13.63
CA TYR A 333 -9.07 -7.15 -13.48
C TYR A 333 -9.29 -7.61 -12.04
N PHE A 334 -8.65 -6.94 -11.09
CA PHE A 334 -8.65 -7.25 -9.67
C PHE A 334 -8.65 -5.94 -8.87
N ASP A 335 -9.37 -5.89 -7.76
CA ASP A 335 -9.48 -4.69 -6.91
C ASP A 335 -8.19 -4.43 -6.10
N LEU A 336 -7.13 -3.99 -6.77
CA LEU A 336 -5.80 -3.80 -6.20
C LEU A 336 -5.77 -2.92 -4.94
N GLU A 337 -6.66 -1.93 -4.85
CA GLU A 337 -6.68 -1.01 -3.71
C GLU A 337 -7.26 -1.69 -2.47
N MET A 338 -8.34 -2.46 -2.62
CA MET A 338 -8.84 -3.29 -1.54
C MET A 338 -7.77 -4.29 -1.06
N PHE A 339 -6.99 -4.85 -1.99
CA PHE A 339 -5.96 -5.82 -1.65
C PHE A 339 -4.67 -5.22 -1.07
N ALA A 340 -4.32 -3.99 -1.39
CA ALA A 340 -3.22 -3.32 -0.70
C ALA A 340 -3.64 -2.85 0.70
N ASN A 341 -4.94 -2.58 0.91
CA ASN A 341 -5.46 -2.02 2.16
C ASN A 341 -5.80 -3.05 3.25
N PHE A 342 -5.98 -4.34 2.92
CA PHE A 342 -6.49 -5.30 3.92
C PHE A 342 -5.53 -5.59 5.09
N THR A 343 -4.23 -5.40 4.90
CA THR A 343 -3.23 -5.56 5.96
C THR A 343 -3.03 -4.28 6.78
N THR A 344 -3.60 -3.15 6.34
CA THR A 344 -3.27 -1.81 6.84
C THR A 344 -4.46 -1.06 7.43
N SER A 345 -5.70 -1.52 7.21
CA SER A 345 -6.91 -0.83 7.67
C SER A 345 -7.07 -0.87 9.20
N GLU A 346 -7.12 0.31 9.82
CA GLU A 346 -7.55 0.53 11.20
C GLU A 346 -9.06 0.83 11.26
N MET A 347 -9.64 0.95 12.46
CA MET A 347 -11.10 1.12 12.61
C MET A 347 -11.67 2.25 11.76
N MET A 348 -11.04 3.42 11.79
CA MET A 348 -11.49 4.59 11.03
C MET A 348 -11.30 4.41 9.53
N GLY A 349 -10.23 3.73 9.10
CA GLY A 349 -10.05 3.26 7.73
C GLY A 349 -11.22 2.37 7.30
N PHE A 350 -11.52 1.33 8.06
CA PHE A 350 -12.63 0.44 7.75
C PHE A 350 -13.97 1.17 7.63
N LEU A 351 -14.23 2.17 8.47
CA LEU A 351 -15.50 2.92 8.45
C LEU A 351 -15.61 3.91 7.27
N PHE A 352 -14.51 4.60 6.90
CA PHE A 352 -14.57 5.74 5.99
C PHE A 352 -13.79 5.55 4.67
N HIS A 353 -12.82 4.64 4.63
CA HIS A 353 -11.91 4.51 3.50
C HIS A 353 -12.66 3.94 2.28
N PRO A 354 -12.56 4.57 1.09
CA PRO A 354 -13.26 4.10 -0.09
C PRO A 354 -12.82 2.69 -0.53
N TYR A 355 -11.56 2.31 -0.28
CA TYR A 355 -11.04 0.99 -0.65
C TYR A 355 -11.66 -0.16 0.15
N ASP A 356 -12.20 0.14 1.33
CA ASP A 356 -12.90 -0.84 2.17
C ASP A 356 -14.41 -0.89 1.85
N ALA A 357 -14.89 -0.21 0.80
CA ALA A 357 -16.32 -0.19 0.47
C ALA A 357 -16.86 -1.59 0.15
N VAL A 358 -16.14 -2.37 -0.66
CA VAL A 358 -16.54 -3.75 -0.96
C VAL A 358 -16.56 -4.59 0.32
N LEU A 359 -15.54 -4.48 1.17
CA LEU A 359 -15.49 -5.19 2.45
C LEU A 359 -16.68 -4.82 3.34
N ARG A 360 -17.00 -3.54 3.47
CA ARG A 360 -18.16 -3.07 4.24
C ARG A 360 -19.47 -3.60 3.68
N ASP A 361 -19.64 -3.63 2.36
CA ASP A 361 -20.86 -4.13 1.72
C ASP A 361 -21.05 -5.63 2.00
N GLU A 362 -19.97 -6.44 1.92
CA GLU A 362 -20.04 -7.86 2.27
C GLU A 362 -20.26 -8.06 3.77
N VAL A 363 -19.61 -7.28 4.63
CA VAL A 363 -19.80 -7.34 6.08
C VAL A 363 -21.22 -6.96 6.50
N ASP A 364 -21.81 -5.95 5.88
CA ASP A 364 -23.22 -5.60 6.10
C ASP A 364 -24.14 -6.74 5.62
N THR A 365 -23.95 -7.19 4.37
CA THR A 365 -24.79 -8.20 3.74
C THR A 365 -24.78 -9.55 4.47
N PHE A 366 -23.61 -10.00 4.91
CA PHE A 366 -23.43 -11.33 5.50
C PHE A 366 -23.34 -11.31 7.02
N TRP A 367 -22.92 -10.22 7.66
CA TRP A 367 -22.77 -10.16 9.11
C TRP A 367 -23.69 -9.14 9.78
N GLY A 368 -24.47 -8.37 9.01
CA GLY A 368 -25.46 -7.40 9.51
C GLY A 368 -24.85 -6.16 10.16
N TYR A 369 -23.57 -5.88 9.92
CA TYR A 369 -22.90 -4.72 10.49
C TYR A 369 -22.94 -3.52 9.53
N ASP A 370 -23.86 -2.60 9.80
CA ASP A 370 -23.97 -1.34 9.04
C ASP A 370 -22.97 -0.29 9.55
N ALA A 371 -21.92 -0.05 8.76
CA ALA A 371 -20.90 0.96 9.05
C ALA A 371 -21.45 2.40 9.08
N LYS A 372 -22.48 2.72 8.28
CA LYS A 372 -23.10 4.06 8.28
C LYS A 372 -23.86 4.29 9.58
N GLU A 373 -24.57 3.28 10.08
CA GLU A 373 -25.22 3.35 11.39
C GLU A 373 -24.20 3.42 12.53
N ALA A 374 -23.09 2.67 12.44
CA ALA A 374 -22.00 2.79 13.41
C ALA A 374 -21.43 4.23 13.46
N ILE A 375 -21.18 4.84 12.29
CA ILE A 375 -20.72 6.24 12.19
C ILE A 375 -21.72 7.20 12.83
N LYS A 376 -23.03 7.05 12.60
CA LYS A 376 -24.05 7.90 13.23
C LYS A 376 -24.06 7.78 14.75
N LYS A 377 -23.81 6.59 15.29
CA LYS A 377 -23.75 6.42 16.75
C LYS A 377 -22.47 7.03 17.35
N ILE A 378 -21.34 6.96 16.63
CA ILE A 378 -20.08 7.63 17.01
C ILE A 378 -20.23 9.16 16.93
N PHE A 379 -20.90 9.65 15.88
CA PHE A 379 -21.12 11.05 15.60
C PHE A 379 -22.62 11.37 15.57
N PRO A 380 -23.29 11.42 16.74
CA PRO A 380 -24.76 11.54 16.83
C PRO A 380 -25.30 12.89 16.33
N GLY A 381 -24.44 13.91 16.23
CA GLY A 381 -24.82 15.24 15.75
C GLY A 381 -23.69 15.94 14.99
N GLU A 382 -24.04 16.62 13.92
CA GLU A 382 -23.17 17.57 13.20
C GLU A 382 -23.85 18.94 13.19
N PHE A 383 -23.20 19.93 13.83
CA PHE A 383 -23.69 21.30 13.92
C PHE A 383 -22.69 22.24 13.24
N LEU A 384 -23.06 22.76 12.06
CA LEU A 384 -22.35 23.78 11.24
C LEU A 384 -20.86 23.49 10.95
N ALA A 385 -20.01 23.45 11.97
CA ALA A 385 -18.56 23.18 11.92
C ALA A 385 -18.05 22.23 13.03
N VAL A 386 -18.95 21.68 13.86
CA VAL A 386 -18.64 20.84 15.01
C VAL A 386 -19.37 19.50 14.87
N ARG A 387 -18.65 18.40 15.06
CA ARG A 387 -19.23 17.07 15.22
C ARG A 387 -19.20 16.71 16.70
N GLU A 388 -20.34 16.29 17.23
CA GLU A 388 -20.39 15.63 18.53
C GLU A 388 -19.73 14.26 18.42
N LEU A 389 -18.87 13.90 19.36
CA LEU A 389 -18.15 12.63 19.39
C LEU A 389 -18.53 11.86 20.65
N ASN A 390 -19.15 10.70 20.48
CA ASN A 390 -19.46 9.78 21.57
C ASN A 390 -18.31 8.78 21.76
N ARG A 391 -17.46 9.04 22.77
CA ARG A 391 -16.31 8.17 23.08
C ARG A 391 -16.73 6.75 23.46
N SER A 392 -17.80 6.58 24.23
CA SER A 392 -18.25 5.24 24.65
C SER A 392 -18.63 4.41 23.44
N GLU A 393 -19.35 5.00 22.50
CA GLU A 393 -19.73 4.31 21.27
C GLU A 393 -18.54 4.08 20.35
N PHE A 394 -17.62 5.04 20.23
CA PHE A 394 -16.36 4.85 19.50
C PHE A 394 -15.64 3.58 19.96
N MET A 395 -15.46 3.40 21.27
CA MET A 395 -14.77 2.24 21.83
C MET A 395 -15.53 0.94 21.60
N LYS A 396 -16.87 0.98 21.68
CA LYS A 396 -17.72 -0.17 21.35
C LYS A 396 -17.58 -0.59 19.88
N GLN A 397 -17.58 0.37 18.96
CA GLN A 397 -17.43 0.11 17.53
C GLN A 397 -16.03 -0.38 17.19
N ARG A 398 -15.00 0.15 17.85
CA ARG A 398 -13.61 -0.33 17.76
C ARG A 398 -13.51 -1.83 18.04
N ASP A 399 -14.10 -2.27 19.15
CA ASP A 399 -14.01 -3.66 19.57
C ASP A 399 -14.80 -4.60 18.65
N ALA A 400 -15.91 -4.11 18.07
CA ALA A 400 -16.65 -4.84 17.05
C ALA A 400 -15.85 -4.96 15.74
N ILE A 401 -15.28 -3.86 15.27
CA ILE A 401 -14.50 -3.82 14.02
C ILE A 401 -13.23 -4.65 14.15
N LYS A 402 -12.56 -4.69 15.30
CA LYS A 402 -11.42 -5.60 15.51
C LYS A 402 -11.76 -7.07 15.28
N LYS A 403 -12.97 -7.50 15.67
CA LYS A 403 -13.44 -8.88 15.42
C LYS A 403 -13.73 -9.11 13.93
N ILE A 404 -14.39 -8.15 13.29
CA ILE A 404 -14.67 -8.14 11.85
C ILE A 404 -13.35 -8.24 11.06
N GLN A 405 -12.37 -7.38 11.38
CA GLN A 405 -11.06 -7.35 10.74
C GLN A 405 -10.27 -8.64 10.94
N ALA A 406 -10.33 -9.25 12.14
CA ALA A 406 -9.68 -10.53 12.38
C ALA A 406 -10.26 -11.66 11.50
N GLU A 407 -11.59 -11.71 11.35
CA GLU A 407 -12.27 -12.69 10.48
C GLU A 407 -11.98 -12.42 9.00
N LEU A 408 -12.03 -11.16 8.56
CA LEU A 408 -11.66 -10.77 7.19
C LEU A 408 -10.20 -11.12 6.89
N LEU A 409 -9.30 -10.87 7.84
CA LEU A 409 -7.89 -11.20 7.68
C LEU A 409 -7.69 -12.71 7.56
N ASP A 410 -8.37 -13.54 8.36
CA ASP A 410 -8.32 -15.00 8.19
C ASP A 410 -8.89 -15.42 6.83
N PHE A 411 -10.05 -14.88 6.42
CA PHE A 411 -10.61 -15.17 5.10
C PHE A 411 -9.64 -14.87 3.97
N LEU A 412 -8.94 -13.73 4.05
CA LEU A 412 -8.01 -13.30 3.02
C LEU A 412 -6.72 -14.13 3.02
N THR A 413 -6.18 -14.40 4.20
CA THR A 413 -4.79 -14.82 4.40
C THR A 413 -4.62 -16.27 4.84
N ASN A 414 -5.70 -17.04 5.02
CA ASN A 414 -5.57 -18.43 5.45
C ASN A 414 -4.69 -19.23 4.46
N PRO A 415 -3.59 -19.86 4.93
CA PRO A 415 -2.60 -20.53 4.07
C PRO A 415 -3.14 -21.77 3.37
N LYS A 416 -4.27 -22.33 3.83
CA LYS A 416 -4.86 -23.55 3.25
C LYS A 416 -5.88 -23.23 2.16
N ASP A 417 -6.74 -22.27 2.41
CA ASP A 417 -7.92 -22.03 1.57
C ASP A 417 -8.41 -20.58 1.55
N GLY A 418 -7.60 -19.63 2.04
CA GLY A 418 -7.92 -18.21 2.02
C GLY A 418 -8.04 -17.66 0.61
N PHE A 419 -8.71 -16.51 0.48
CA PHE A 419 -8.97 -15.85 -0.80
C PHE A 419 -7.69 -15.69 -1.63
N LEU A 420 -6.58 -15.21 -1.04
CA LEU A 420 -5.35 -14.96 -1.79
C LEU A 420 -4.76 -16.26 -2.37
N VAL A 421 -4.70 -17.33 -1.58
CA VAL A 421 -4.19 -18.63 -2.07
C VAL A 421 -5.05 -19.16 -3.22
N ARG A 422 -6.38 -19.07 -3.09
CA ARG A 422 -7.31 -19.49 -4.14
C ARG A 422 -7.28 -18.61 -5.38
N PHE A 423 -7.10 -17.30 -5.21
CA PHE A 423 -7.00 -16.36 -6.32
C PHE A 423 -5.74 -16.63 -7.14
N TYR A 424 -4.58 -16.72 -6.47
CA TYR A 424 -3.30 -16.93 -7.16
C TYR A 424 -3.08 -18.39 -7.61
N SER A 425 -3.88 -19.36 -7.18
CA SER A 425 -3.79 -20.72 -7.72
C SER A 425 -4.21 -20.76 -9.20
N ASP A 426 -5.25 -20.02 -9.58
CA ASP A 426 -5.69 -19.82 -10.97
C ASP A 426 -6.17 -18.37 -11.22
N PRO A 427 -5.25 -17.40 -11.32
CA PRO A 427 -5.62 -15.98 -11.40
C PRO A 427 -6.35 -15.65 -12.70
N TYR A 428 -6.07 -16.35 -13.80
CA TYR A 428 -6.75 -16.12 -15.07
C TYR A 428 -8.22 -16.55 -15.04
N TYR A 429 -8.54 -17.64 -14.35
CA TYR A 429 -9.93 -18.02 -14.08
C TYR A 429 -10.66 -16.93 -13.30
N TRP A 430 -10.08 -16.44 -12.20
CA TRP A 430 -10.73 -15.42 -11.37
C TRP A 430 -10.84 -14.06 -12.05
N ILE A 431 -9.85 -13.68 -12.86
CA ILE A 431 -9.92 -12.53 -13.76
C ILE A 431 -11.10 -12.67 -14.75
N THR A 432 -11.29 -13.87 -15.30
CA THR A 432 -12.42 -14.16 -16.19
C THR A 432 -13.76 -14.02 -15.46
N VAL A 433 -13.83 -14.48 -14.21
CA VAL A 433 -15.01 -14.32 -13.34
C VAL A 433 -15.30 -12.84 -13.10
N ASN A 434 -14.31 -12.05 -12.69
CA ASN A 434 -14.43 -10.61 -12.49
C ASN A 434 -14.92 -9.89 -13.75
N THR A 435 -14.31 -10.23 -14.89
CA THR A 435 -14.68 -9.67 -16.20
C THR A 435 -16.12 -10.03 -16.57
N LYS A 436 -16.53 -11.29 -16.37
CA LYS A 436 -17.89 -11.76 -16.65
C LYS A 436 -18.94 -11.11 -15.77
N MET A 437 -18.61 -10.85 -14.51
CA MET A 437 -19.51 -10.18 -13.55
C MET A 437 -19.53 -8.66 -13.72
N CYS A 438 -18.63 -8.10 -14.53
CA CYS A 438 -18.40 -6.67 -14.62
C CYS A 438 -18.01 -6.04 -13.26
N ASP A 439 -17.24 -6.76 -12.45
CA ASP A 439 -16.92 -6.42 -11.07
C ASP A 439 -15.48 -6.84 -10.74
N THR A 440 -14.61 -5.88 -10.44
CA THR A 440 -13.20 -6.13 -10.08
C THR A 440 -13.03 -6.89 -8.77
N ALA A 441 -14.08 -6.95 -7.94
CA ALA A 441 -14.13 -7.73 -6.72
C ALA A 441 -15.05 -8.96 -6.83
N GLY A 442 -15.55 -9.32 -8.02
CA GLY A 442 -16.52 -10.43 -8.19
C GLY A 442 -16.03 -11.78 -7.63
N ALA A 443 -14.76 -12.12 -7.83
CA ALA A 443 -14.11 -13.30 -7.29
C ALA A 443 -14.06 -13.28 -5.76
N PHE A 444 -13.76 -12.11 -5.18
CA PHE A 444 -13.78 -11.91 -3.74
C PHE A 444 -15.19 -12.16 -3.20
N ARG A 445 -16.19 -11.49 -3.77
CA ARG A 445 -17.61 -11.64 -3.38
C ARG A 445 -18.11 -13.07 -3.50
N LEU A 446 -17.77 -13.76 -4.59
CA LEU A 446 -18.17 -15.15 -4.77
C LEU A 446 -17.51 -16.08 -3.75
N MET A 447 -16.20 -15.93 -3.51
CA MET A 447 -15.52 -16.75 -2.49
C MET A 447 -16.01 -16.41 -1.07
N PHE A 448 -16.31 -15.13 -0.82
CA PHE A 448 -16.87 -14.68 0.45
C PHE A 448 -18.25 -15.31 0.66
N ALA A 449 -19.13 -15.23 -0.34
CA ALA A 449 -20.45 -15.86 -0.32
C ALA A 449 -20.41 -17.40 -0.23
N GLN A 450 -19.36 -18.04 -0.76
CA GLN A 450 -19.15 -19.49 -0.61
C GLN A 450 -18.75 -19.87 0.81
N ARG A 451 -17.96 -19.03 1.49
CA ARG A 451 -17.50 -19.27 2.85
C ARG A 451 -18.58 -18.90 3.87
N TYR A 452 -19.14 -17.72 3.69
CA TYR A 452 -20.24 -17.18 4.45
C TYR A 452 -21.44 -17.28 3.52
N GLU A 453 -22.13 -18.40 3.53
CA GLU A 453 -23.45 -18.47 2.88
C GLU A 453 -24.30 -17.31 3.40
N PRO A 454 -25.10 -16.58 2.56
CA PRO A 454 -25.76 -15.33 2.92
C PRO A 454 -26.36 -15.43 4.31
N ALA A 455 -25.57 -14.97 5.28
CA ALA A 455 -25.86 -15.14 6.66
C ALA A 455 -26.73 -13.94 6.99
N GLY A 456 -27.93 -13.93 6.41
CA GLY A 456 -28.95 -12.94 6.71
C GLY A 456 -29.44 -13.02 8.16
N LEU A 457 -28.70 -13.68 9.06
CA LEU A 457 -29.10 -14.02 10.42
C LEU A 457 -27.89 -14.27 11.35
N PHE A 458 -26.74 -13.60 11.19
CA PHE A 458 -25.87 -13.50 12.36
C PHE A 458 -26.50 -12.51 13.34
N ASP A 459 -27.13 -13.05 14.37
CA ASP A 459 -27.58 -12.27 15.51
C ASP A 459 -26.53 -12.40 16.62
N PRO A 460 -25.74 -11.34 16.91
CA PRO A 460 -24.71 -11.37 17.96
C PRO A 460 -25.29 -11.48 19.38
N GLU A 461 -26.61 -11.30 19.54
CA GLU A 461 -27.31 -11.45 20.81
C GLU A 461 -27.84 -12.89 21.01
N LYS A 462 -27.86 -13.70 19.95
CA LYS A 462 -28.40 -15.07 19.98
C LYS A 462 -27.42 -16.04 20.63
N LYS A 463 -27.86 -16.63 21.74
CA LYS A 463 -27.07 -17.55 22.57
C LYS A 463 -27.55 -18.99 22.46
N ASP A 464 -26.62 -19.94 22.59
CA ASP A 464 -26.94 -21.34 22.80
C ASP A 464 -27.53 -21.58 24.20
N LYS A 465 -27.86 -22.83 24.50
CA LYS A 465 -28.44 -23.23 25.80
C LYS A 465 -27.48 -23.00 26.98
N ASP A 466 -26.18 -22.84 26.69
CA ASP A 466 -25.13 -22.64 27.67
C ASP A 466 -24.74 -21.16 27.81
N GLY A 467 -25.42 -20.27 27.07
CA GLY A 467 -25.22 -18.82 27.14
C GLY A 467 -24.10 -18.28 26.25
N ASN A 468 -23.49 -19.11 25.40
CA ASN A 468 -22.47 -18.66 24.44
C ASN A 468 -23.12 -18.14 23.16
N VAL A 469 -22.54 -17.12 22.54
CA VAL A 469 -23.03 -16.62 21.24
C VAL A 469 -22.87 -17.72 20.20
N ILE A 470 -23.98 -18.06 19.52
CA ILE A 470 -23.95 -19.12 18.50
C ILE A 470 -23.08 -18.62 17.33
N PRO A 471 -22.04 -19.37 16.92
CA PRO A 471 -21.20 -18.99 15.79
C PRO A 471 -22.04 -18.72 14.53
N PRO A 472 -21.65 -17.72 13.70
CA PRO A 472 -22.36 -17.38 12.47
C PRO A 472 -22.66 -18.61 11.60
N SER A 473 -21.67 -19.51 11.44
CA SER A 473 -21.81 -20.75 10.65
C SER A 473 -22.93 -21.68 11.11
N LEU A 474 -23.20 -21.76 12.41
CA LEU A 474 -24.27 -22.61 12.96
C LEU A 474 -25.65 -21.93 12.86
N GLN A 475 -25.72 -20.61 13.04
CA GLN A 475 -26.97 -19.85 12.85
C GLN A 475 -27.45 -19.92 11.40
N THR A 476 -26.50 -19.81 10.47
CA THR A 476 -26.72 -19.93 9.02
C THR A 476 -27.22 -21.32 8.65
N LYS A 477 -26.56 -22.39 9.12
CA LYS A 477 -26.98 -23.77 8.83
C LYS A 477 -28.44 -24.06 9.21
N ALA A 478 -28.85 -23.66 10.42
CA ALA A 478 -30.21 -23.88 10.91
C ALA A 478 -31.29 -23.04 10.19
N TRP A 479 -30.89 -21.94 9.54
CA TRP A 479 -31.80 -21.18 8.68
C TRP A 479 -31.95 -21.83 7.31
N LEU A 480 -30.86 -22.28 6.71
CA LEU A 480 -30.87 -22.93 5.41
C LEU A 480 -31.68 -24.19 5.40
N GLU A 481 -31.54 -25.02 6.42
CA GLU A 481 -32.36 -26.23 6.59
C GLU A 481 -33.85 -25.84 6.57
N ARG A 482 -34.25 -24.76 7.26
CA ARG A 482 -35.63 -24.25 7.23
C ARG A 482 -36.06 -23.70 5.88
N GLU A 483 -35.23 -22.91 5.20
CA GLU A 483 -35.61 -22.33 3.91
C GLU A 483 -35.61 -23.37 2.78
N GLU A 484 -34.74 -24.38 2.87
CA GLU A 484 -34.72 -25.55 1.99
C GLU A 484 -35.96 -26.41 2.21
N GLU A 485 -36.31 -26.72 3.46
CA GLU A 485 -37.57 -27.38 3.83
C GLU A 485 -38.80 -26.59 3.34
N SER A 486 -38.75 -25.26 3.37
CA SER A 486 -39.83 -24.40 2.86
C SER A 486 -39.91 -24.33 1.33
N GLY A 487 -38.94 -24.93 0.62
CA GLY A 487 -38.85 -24.91 -0.85
C GLY A 487 -38.47 -23.55 -1.46
N ARG A 488 -38.14 -22.55 -0.63
CA ARG A 488 -37.84 -21.18 -1.09
C ARG A 488 -36.51 -21.10 -1.83
N ILE A 489 -35.50 -21.86 -1.41
CA ILE A 489 -34.20 -21.93 -2.08
C ILE A 489 -34.37 -22.46 -3.50
N ALA A 490 -35.12 -23.55 -3.69
CA ALA A 490 -35.40 -24.12 -5.01
C ALA A 490 -36.17 -23.15 -5.93
N LEU A 491 -37.13 -22.40 -5.36
CA LEU A 491 -37.89 -21.39 -6.10
C LEU A 491 -37.01 -20.19 -6.51
N LEU A 492 -36.12 -19.73 -5.64
CA LEU A 492 -35.18 -18.64 -5.91
C LEU A 492 -34.13 -19.05 -6.96
N ALA A 493 -33.59 -20.27 -6.85
CA ALA A 493 -32.67 -20.83 -7.85
C ALA A 493 -33.34 -20.92 -9.22
N LYS A 494 -34.60 -21.38 -9.29
CA LYS A 494 -35.38 -21.41 -10.54
C LYS A 494 -35.57 -20.00 -11.14
N LYS A 495 -35.96 -19.02 -10.31
CA LYS A 495 -36.12 -17.62 -10.75
C LYS A 495 -34.80 -16.96 -11.18
N ALA A 496 -33.69 -17.29 -10.51
CA ALA A 496 -32.36 -16.82 -10.88
C ALA A 496 -31.94 -17.39 -12.24
N MET A 497 -32.11 -18.69 -12.44
CA MET A 497 -31.84 -19.38 -13.70
C MET A 497 -32.68 -18.86 -14.87
N GLU A 498 -33.94 -18.47 -14.63
CA GLU A 498 -34.82 -17.82 -15.62
C GLU A 498 -34.38 -16.39 -16.00
N LYS A 499 -33.54 -15.76 -15.16
CA LYS A 499 -33.01 -14.40 -15.35
C LYS A 499 -31.56 -14.37 -15.86
N THR A 500 -30.82 -15.46 -15.76
CA THR A 500 -29.45 -15.56 -16.27
C THR A 500 -29.44 -15.30 -17.79
N GLY A 501 -28.74 -14.25 -18.23
CA GLY A 501 -28.71 -13.81 -19.64
C GLY A 501 -29.70 -12.70 -20.02
N LYS A 502 -30.50 -12.20 -19.08
CA LYS A 502 -31.37 -11.01 -19.28
C LYS A 502 -30.80 -9.82 -18.51
N MET A 503 -30.83 -8.64 -19.13
CA MET A 503 -30.45 -7.38 -18.48
C MET A 503 -31.32 -7.14 -17.24
N SER A 504 -30.73 -6.76 -16.11
CA SER A 504 -31.48 -6.47 -14.89
C SER A 504 -32.29 -5.18 -15.07
N LYS A 505 -33.34 -4.99 -14.26
CA LYS A 505 -34.12 -3.75 -14.21
C LYS A 505 -33.23 -2.53 -13.87
N PHE A 506 -32.19 -2.75 -13.08
CA PHE A 506 -31.13 -1.76 -12.80
C PHE A 506 -30.30 -1.46 -14.05
N GLY A 507 -30.01 -2.46 -14.90
CA GLY A 507 -29.39 -2.28 -16.21
C GLY A 507 -30.28 -1.54 -17.22
N GLU A 508 -31.60 -1.70 -17.15
CA GLU A 508 -32.57 -0.92 -17.94
C GLU A 508 -32.64 0.55 -17.47
N GLU A 509 -32.57 0.76 -16.15
CA GLU A 509 -32.61 2.09 -15.52
C GLU A 509 -31.26 2.82 -15.49
N LEU A 510 -30.14 2.13 -15.73
CA LEU A 510 -28.80 2.72 -15.81
C LEU A 510 -28.71 3.83 -16.87
N SER A 511 -29.52 3.72 -17.93
CA SER A 511 -29.67 4.75 -18.97
C SER A 511 -30.23 6.09 -18.46
N LYS A 512 -30.88 6.07 -17.28
CA LYS A 512 -31.49 7.25 -16.64
C LYS A 512 -30.64 7.82 -15.51
N VAL A 513 -29.62 7.11 -15.06
CA VAL A 513 -28.64 7.60 -14.08
C VAL A 513 -27.49 8.25 -14.85
N GLN A 514 -27.77 9.43 -15.42
CA GLN A 514 -26.70 10.27 -15.92
C GLN A 514 -25.95 10.90 -14.75
N ASP A 515 -24.63 10.67 -14.74
CA ASP A 515 -23.59 11.53 -14.16
C ASP A 515 -23.45 11.56 -12.63
N LEU A 516 -23.12 10.40 -12.05
CA LEU A 516 -22.18 10.37 -10.92
C LEU A 516 -20.84 9.88 -11.47
N SER A 517 -19.91 10.82 -11.67
CA SER A 517 -18.55 10.61 -12.15
C SER A 517 -17.86 9.40 -11.50
N GLY A 518 -17.62 8.33 -12.26
CA GLY A 518 -16.77 7.21 -11.84
C GLY A 518 -17.12 5.82 -12.39
N THR A 519 -17.09 5.64 -13.71
CA THR A 519 -16.66 4.39 -14.39
C THR A 519 -17.13 3.03 -13.82
N ALA A 520 -18.43 2.75 -13.87
CA ALA A 520 -18.93 1.37 -13.90
C ALA A 520 -19.16 0.92 -15.36
N THR A 521 -18.17 1.13 -16.24
CA THR A 521 -18.11 0.42 -17.51
C THR A 521 -17.51 -0.94 -17.21
N CYS A 522 -18.23 -2.02 -17.52
CA CYS A 522 -17.73 -3.39 -17.43
C CYS A 522 -16.25 -3.46 -17.88
N PRO A 523 -15.34 -4.20 -17.20
CA PRO A 523 -13.91 -4.29 -17.57
C PRO A 523 -13.64 -4.76 -19.00
N VAL A 524 -14.70 -5.18 -19.73
CA VAL A 524 -14.69 -5.42 -21.17
C VAL A 524 -14.43 -4.14 -21.99
N HIS A 525 -14.71 -2.95 -21.44
CA HIS A 525 -14.07 -1.70 -21.86
C HIS A 525 -12.71 -1.60 -21.17
N SER A 526 -11.85 -2.55 -21.50
CA SER A 526 -10.56 -2.77 -20.84
C SER A 526 -9.75 -1.49 -20.76
N ARG A 527 -9.10 -1.25 -19.63
CA ARG A 527 -8.06 -0.22 -19.47
C ARG A 527 -6.91 -0.36 -20.50
N PHE A 528 -6.81 -1.51 -21.17
CA PHE A 528 -6.04 -1.69 -22.42
C PHE A 528 -6.44 -0.75 -23.57
N PHE A 529 -7.66 -0.20 -23.58
CA PHE A 529 -8.18 0.74 -24.58
C PHE A 529 -8.34 2.17 -24.02
N LEU A 530 -7.90 2.43 -22.79
CA LEU A 530 -7.86 3.77 -22.18
C LEU A 530 -6.42 4.33 -22.13
N MET A 531 -5.63 3.94 -23.12
CA MET A 531 -4.34 4.56 -23.41
C MET A 531 -4.55 6.01 -23.85
N ALA A 532 -3.54 6.86 -23.68
CA ALA A 532 -3.58 8.17 -24.33
C ALA A 532 -3.80 7.94 -25.83
N LYS A 533 -4.56 8.81 -26.52
CA LYS A 533 -4.96 8.58 -27.93
C LYS A 533 -3.79 8.26 -28.86
N THR A 534 -2.59 8.73 -28.54
CA THR A 534 -1.32 8.38 -29.20
C THR A 534 -0.91 6.92 -28.98
N GLU A 535 -0.93 6.44 -27.74
CA GLU A 535 -0.64 5.06 -27.36
C GLU A 535 -1.74 4.09 -27.87
N GLU A 536 -3.01 4.54 -27.89
CA GLU A 536 -4.12 3.81 -28.52
C GLU A 536 -3.86 3.60 -30.02
N ASN A 537 -3.46 4.66 -30.73
CA ASN A 537 -3.14 4.58 -32.16
C ASN A 537 -1.92 3.68 -32.42
N GLU A 538 -0.89 3.75 -31.58
CA GLU A 538 0.30 2.91 -31.68
C GLU A 538 -0.05 1.43 -31.45
N PHE A 539 -0.78 1.13 -30.38
CA PHE A 539 -1.28 -0.21 -30.11
C PHE A 539 -2.18 -0.75 -31.23
N LEU A 540 -3.13 0.06 -31.72
CA LEU A 540 -3.99 -0.33 -32.84
C LEU A 540 -3.19 -0.56 -34.12
N SER A 541 -2.09 0.16 -34.34
CA SER A 541 -1.21 -0.05 -35.49
C SER A 541 -0.48 -1.40 -35.44
N VAL A 542 -0.20 -1.92 -34.24
CA VAL A 542 0.45 -3.21 -34.01
C VAL A 542 -0.57 -4.36 -33.99
N VAL A 543 -1.71 -4.17 -33.31
CA VAL A 543 -2.70 -5.23 -33.08
C VAL A 543 -3.59 -5.44 -34.30
N ARG A 544 -3.95 -4.40 -35.05
CA ARG A 544 -4.87 -4.52 -36.20
C ARG A 544 -4.32 -5.46 -37.29
N PRO A 545 -3.04 -5.40 -37.70
CA PRO A 545 -2.46 -6.38 -38.61
C PRO A 545 -2.53 -7.82 -38.09
N ILE A 546 -2.27 -8.02 -36.79
CA ILE A 546 -2.31 -9.34 -36.15
C ILE A 546 -3.76 -9.89 -36.16
N VAL A 547 -4.75 -9.05 -35.86
CA VAL A 547 -6.19 -9.40 -35.95
C VAL A 547 -6.58 -9.78 -37.38
N GLU A 548 -6.16 -9.03 -38.39
CA GLU A 548 -6.46 -9.33 -39.78
C GLU A 548 -5.77 -10.61 -40.28
N SER A 549 -4.53 -10.89 -39.84
CA SER A 549 -3.87 -12.17 -40.10
C SER A 549 -4.59 -13.33 -39.41
N ALA A 550 -5.01 -13.16 -38.16
CA ALA A 550 -5.76 -14.17 -37.43
C ALA A 550 -7.11 -14.49 -38.10
N LYS A 551 -7.82 -13.47 -38.62
CA LYS A 551 -9.06 -13.66 -39.42
C LYS A 551 -8.81 -14.50 -40.68
N LYS A 552 -7.63 -14.37 -41.30
CA LYS A 552 -7.21 -15.14 -42.47
C LYS A 552 -6.72 -16.56 -42.14
N GLY A 553 -6.74 -16.97 -40.88
CA GLY A 553 -6.39 -18.33 -40.46
C GLY A 553 -4.97 -18.51 -39.93
N ASP A 554 -4.21 -17.42 -39.76
CA ASP A 554 -2.87 -17.47 -39.19
C ASP A 554 -2.91 -17.94 -37.72
N ALA A 555 -2.33 -19.12 -37.46
CA ALA A 555 -2.36 -19.76 -36.15
C ALA A 555 -1.49 -19.04 -35.12
N ASP A 556 -0.37 -18.45 -35.52
CA ASP A 556 0.53 -17.73 -34.61
C ASP A 556 -0.08 -16.40 -34.21
N ALA A 557 -0.71 -15.70 -35.16
CA ALA A 557 -1.48 -14.49 -34.87
C ALA A 557 -2.68 -14.77 -33.94
N ARG A 558 -3.39 -15.89 -34.16
CA ARG A 558 -4.46 -16.34 -33.25
C ARG A 558 -3.94 -16.64 -31.86
N PHE A 559 -2.82 -17.35 -31.75
CA PHE A 559 -2.22 -17.71 -30.47
C PHE A 559 -1.69 -16.49 -29.71
N LEU A 560 -1.11 -15.53 -30.43
CA LEU A 560 -0.64 -14.25 -29.90
C LEU A 560 -1.82 -13.40 -29.40
N LEU A 561 -2.91 -13.29 -30.16
CA LEU A 561 -4.13 -12.60 -29.70
C LEU A 561 -4.79 -13.31 -28.52
N LEU A 562 -4.78 -14.65 -28.50
CA LEU A 562 -5.29 -15.44 -27.39
C LEU A 562 -4.46 -15.20 -26.11
N ARG A 563 -3.14 -15.05 -26.26
CA ARG A 563 -2.22 -14.68 -25.16
C ARG A 563 -2.39 -13.23 -24.69
N ILE A 564 -2.58 -12.29 -25.61
CA ILE A 564 -2.74 -10.86 -25.28
C ILE A 564 -4.10 -10.59 -24.62
N PHE A 565 -5.17 -11.25 -25.06
CA PHE A 565 -6.54 -10.89 -24.70
C PHE A 565 -7.35 -11.94 -23.93
N GLY A 566 -6.79 -13.13 -23.63
CA GLY A 566 -7.40 -14.11 -22.73
C GLY A 566 -8.90 -14.38 -22.99
N SER A 567 -9.21 -15.07 -24.09
CA SER A 567 -10.53 -15.61 -24.51
C SER A 567 -11.82 -14.81 -24.23
N GLY A 568 -12.50 -14.39 -25.32
CA GLY A 568 -13.98 -14.45 -25.32
C GLY A 568 -14.78 -13.59 -26.31
N LEU A 569 -14.35 -12.37 -26.65
CA LEU A 569 -15.28 -11.39 -27.25
C LEU A 569 -14.99 -10.96 -28.70
N ILE A 570 -13.79 -11.15 -29.25
CA ILE A 570 -13.50 -10.78 -30.65
C ILE A 570 -13.82 -11.93 -31.64
N PHE A 571 -13.97 -13.17 -31.16
CA PHE A 571 -14.23 -14.34 -32.03
C PHE A 571 -15.71 -14.66 -32.28
N ARG A 572 -16.66 -13.90 -31.73
CA ARG A 572 -18.10 -14.12 -32.01
C ARG A 572 -18.60 -13.46 -33.30
N SER A 573 -17.77 -12.70 -34.01
CA SER A 573 -18.14 -12.12 -35.32
C SER A 573 -17.38 -12.74 -36.50
N VAL A 574 -16.78 -13.93 -36.33
CA VAL A 574 -16.06 -14.66 -37.40
C VAL A 574 -16.47 -16.13 -37.46
N HIS A 575 -17.73 -16.42 -37.14
CA HIS A 575 -18.44 -17.61 -37.62
C HIS A 575 -19.80 -17.22 -38.16
#